data_AF-K0CA30-F1
#
_entry.id   AF-K0CA30-F1
#
_cell.length_a   1.000
_cell.length_b   1.000
_cell.length_c   1.000
_cell.angle_alpha   90.00
_cell.angle_beta   90.00
_cell.angle_gamma   90.00
#
_symmetry.space_group_name_H-M   'P 1'
#
loop_
_entity.id
_entity.type
_entity.pdbx_description
1 polymer ?
#
loop_
_entity_poly.entity_id
_entity_poly.type
_entity_poly.pdbx_seq_one_letter_code
_entity_poly.pdbx_strand_id
1 'polypeptide(L)'
;MLPIKTVQRSQDMDVPPSLPAAPSRFIDRLRMFIRSRNMAYATEKTYVHWVLRYIRFHGRKHPQTLSASHVDAFLSHLAVHKH
;
A
#
# COMPACT_ATOMS: atom_id res chain seq x y z
N MET A 1 -32.14 5.24 23.46
CA MET A 1 -30.82 5.89 23.38
C MET A 1 -29.81 4.82 22.92
N LEU A 2 -29.58 4.72 21.61
CA LEU A 2 -28.63 3.78 20.99
C LEU A 2 -27.78 4.60 20.01
N PRO A 3 -26.43 4.54 20.05
CA PRO A 3 -25.62 5.31 19.14
C PRO A 3 -25.68 4.72 17.71
N ILE A 4 -25.83 5.65 16.78
CA ILE A 4 -26.08 5.51 15.35
C ILE A 4 -24.94 4.73 14.68
N LYS A 5 -25.28 3.69 13.91
CA LYS A 5 -24.38 3.14 12.90
C LYS A 5 -24.32 4.08 11.69
N THR A 6 -23.12 4.21 11.13
CA THR A 6 -22.80 4.52 9.71
C THR A 6 -22.52 5.99 9.35
N VAL A 7 -21.25 6.30 9.08
CA VAL A 7 -20.82 6.94 7.82
C VAL A 7 -19.46 6.33 7.41
N GLN A 8 -19.47 5.52 6.37
CA GLN A 8 -18.33 5.26 5.50
C GLN A 8 -18.45 6.24 4.32
N ARG A 9 -17.52 7.19 4.13
CA ARG A 9 -16.96 7.54 2.80
C ARG A 9 -15.92 8.66 2.82
N SER A 10 -14.79 8.34 2.18
CA SER A 10 -13.96 9.14 1.26
C SER A 10 -13.33 10.48 1.69
N GLN A 11 -11.99 10.48 1.57
CA GLN A 11 -11.20 11.53 0.90
C GLN A 11 -11.35 12.95 1.43
N ASP A 12 -10.56 13.37 2.44
CA ASP A 12 -10.25 14.81 2.62
C ASP A 12 -9.12 15.18 3.60
N MET A 13 -8.25 14.25 4.00
CA MET A 13 -7.18 14.59 4.93
C MET A 13 -5.85 14.10 4.39
N ASP A 14 -4.93 15.04 4.13
CA ASP A 14 -3.47 14.78 4.05
C ASP A 14 -2.89 14.35 5.41
N VAL A 15 -3.71 13.71 6.23
CA VAL A 15 -3.35 13.13 7.51
C VAL A 15 -3.04 11.65 7.28
N PRO A 16 -1.81 11.22 7.62
CA PRO A 16 -1.45 9.82 7.57
C PRO A 16 -2.32 8.97 8.52
N PRO A 17 -2.75 7.76 8.11
CA PRO A 17 -3.52 6.88 8.99
C PRO A 17 -2.68 6.49 10.21
N SER A 18 -3.31 6.35 11.38
CA SER A 18 -2.64 5.86 12.58
C SER A 18 -2.14 4.42 12.37
N LEU A 19 -0.95 4.12 12.90
CA LEU A 19 -0.34 2.79 12.83
C LEU A 19 -0.41 2.11 14.21
N PRO A 20 -0.66 0.79 14.27
CA PRO A 20 -0.60 0.06 15.54
C PRO A 20 0.83 0.02 16.07
N ALA A 21 0.98 -0.09 17.40
CA ALA A 21 2.28 -0.16 18.06
C ALA A 21 3.12 -1.38 17.61
N ALA A 22 2.44 -2.50 17.27
CA ALA A 22 3.07 -3.70 16.73
C ALA A 22 2.44 -4.06 15.36
N PRO A 23 3.05 -3.65 14.23
CA PRO A 23 2.50 -3.89 12.90
C PRO A 23 2.69 -5.34 12.42
N SER A 24 1.60 -6.12 12.45
CA SER A 24 1.60 -7.50 11.93
C SER A 24 1.43 -7.57 10.41
N ARG A 25 0.76 -6.58 9.80
CA ARG A 25 0.51 -6.53 8.35
C ARG A 25 1.70 -5.95 7.60
N PHE A 26 1.96 -6.49 6.41
CA PHE A 26 3.05 -6.02 5.55
C PHE A 26 2.92 -4.53 5.19
N ILE A 27 1.71 -4.05 4.89
CA ILE A 27 1.48 -2.63 4.55
C ILE A 27 1.75 -1.71 5.74
N ASP A 28 1.44 -2.15 6.96
CA ASP A 28 1.69 -1.34 8.15
C ASP A 28 3.20 -1.21 8.41
N ARG A 29 3.95 -2.29 8.21
CA ARG A 29 5.43 -2.26 8.23
C ARG A 29 6.01 -1.36 7.15
N LEU A 30 5.47 -1.40 5.93
CA LEU A 30 5.89 -0.52 4.84
C LEU A 30 5.65 0.96 5.18
N ARG A 31 4.47 1.30 5.71
CA ARG A 31 4.16 2.67 6.13
C ARG A 31 5.09 3.14 7.24
N MET A 32 5.34 2.30 8.24
CA MET A 32 6.29 2.59 9.33
C MET A 32 7.68 2.89 8.78
N PHE A 33 8.18 2.11 7.83
CA PHE A 33 9.48 2.32 7.19
C PHE A 33 9.56 3.62 6.37
N ILE A 34 8.49 3.97 5.65
CA ILE A 34 8.45 5.23 4.89
C ILE A 34 8.45 6.43 5.84
N ARG A 35 7.67 6.35 6.93
CA ARG A 35 7.60 7.42 7.95
C ARG A 35 8.89 7.54 8.76
N SER A 36 9.58 6.45 9.07
CA SER A 36 10.87 6.49 9.76
C SER A 36 11.98 7.14 8.94
N ARG A 37 11.77 7.28 7.62
CA ARG A 37 12.64 8.02 6.70
C ARG A 37 12.19 9.47 6.48
N ASN A 38 11.21 9.97 7.25
CA ASN A 38 10.65 11.31 7.14
C ASN A 38 10.20 11.67 5.71
N MET A 39 9.76 10.67 4.93
CA MET A 39 9.25 10.91 3.58
C MET A 39 7.87 11.55 3.63
N ALA A 40 7.55 12.35 2.61
CA ALA A 40 6.26 13.00 2.49
C ALA A 40 5.10 11.97 2.46
N TYR A 41 3.95 12.32 3.03
CA TYR A 41 2.78 11.45 3.02
C TYR A 41 2.28 11.15 1.60
N ALA A 42 2.48 12.08 0.65
CA ALA A 42 2.24 11.83 -0.76
C ALA A 42 3.07 10.66 -1.31
N THR A 43 4.33 10.55 -0.91
CA THR A 43 5.22 9.43 -1.26
C THR A 43 4.72 8.13 -0.64
N GLU A 44 4.29 8.14 0.63
CA GLU A 44 3.66 6.97 1.28
C GLU A 44 2.45 6.47 0.48
N LYS A 45 1.53 7.38 0.09
CA LYS A 45 0.35 7.05 -0.71
C LYS A 45 0.74 6.38 -2.03
N THR A 46 1.68 6.97 -2.76
CA THR A 46 2.16 6.45 -4.05
C THR A 46 2.82 5.09 -3.91
N TYR A 47 3.70 4.92 -2.93
CA TYR A 47 4.44 3.67 -2.75
C TYR A 47 3.51 2.54 -2.31
N VAL A 48 2.62 2.80 -1.35
CA VAL A 48 1.62 1.82 -0.93
C VAL A 48 0.70 1.42 -2.10
N HIS A 49 0.30 2.37 -2.94
CA HIS A 49 -0.50 2.10 -4.13
C HIS A 49 0.20 1.12 -5.09
N TRP A 50 1.45 1.41 -5.47
CA TRP A 50 2.20 0.57 -6.40
C TRP A 50 2.51 -0.81 -5.83
N VAL A 51 2.87 -0.89 -4.55
CA VAL A 51 3.17 -2.17 -3.89
C VAL A 51 1.92 -3.04 -3.78
N LEU A 52 0.76 -2.47 -3.43
CA LEU A 52 -0.50 -3.22 -3.44
C LEU A 52 -0.87 -3.73 -4.82
N ARG A 53 -0.62 -2.93 -5.87
CA ARG A 53 -0.87 -3.31 -7.25
C ARG A 53 0.05 -4.46 -7.69
N TYR A 54 1.33 -4.39 -7.34
CA TYR A 54 2.31 -5.45 -7.57
C TYR A 54 1.91 -6.76 -6.89
N ILE A 55 1.56 -6.72 -5.60
CA ILE A 55 1.12 -7.90 -4.84
C ILE A 55 -0.14 -8.53 -5.45
N ARG A 56 -1.10 -7.70 -5.89
CA ARG A 56 -2.33 -8.19 -6.53
C ARG A 56 -2.07 -8.83 -7.89
N PHE A 57 -1.17 -8.26 -8.69
CA PHE A 57 -0.77 -8.83 -9.98
C PHE A 57 -0.17 -10.22 -9.82
N HIS A 58 0.62 -10.45 -8.77
CA HIS A 58 1.21 -11.75 -8.44
C HIS A 58 0.30 -12.66 -7.59
N GLY A 59 -1.02 -12.46 -7.63
CA GLY A 59 -1.97 -13.35 -6.97
C GLY A 59 -1.92 -13.33 -5.44
N ARG A 60 -1.55 -12.20 -4.83
CA ARG A 60 -1.39 -12.03 -3.37
C ARG A 60 -0.28 -12.88 -2.74
N LYS A 61 0.72 -13.30 -3.53
CA LYS A 61 1.94 -13.92 -3.00
C LYS A 61 2.68 -12.96 -2.06
N HIS A 62 3.32 -13.51 -1.04
CA HIS A 62 4.09 -12.72 -0.10
C HIS A 62 5.32 -12.11 -0.82
N PRO A 63 5.65 -10.81 -0.63
CA PRO A 63 6.74 -10.17 -1.36
C PRO A 63 8.11 -10.85 -1.23
N GLN A 64 8.37 -11.54 -0.13
CA GLN A 64 9.62 -12.29 0.07
C GLN A 64 9.77 -13.50 -0.85
N THR A 65 8.68 -13.99 -1.45
CA THR A 65 8.71 -15.10 -2.42
C THR A 65 8.80 -14.63 -3.86
N LEU A 66 8.84 -13.31 -4.08
CA LEU A 66 8.94 -12.70 -5.40
C LEU A 66 10.38 -12.24 -5.65
N SER A 67 10.87 -12.49 -6.86
CA SER A 67 12.23 -12.18 -7.30
C SER A 67 12.24 -11.03 -8.32
N ALA A 68 13.44 -10.63 -8.76
CA ALA A 68 13.61 -9.61 -9.79
C ALA A 68 12.80 -9.90 -11.08
N SER A 69 12.73 -11.15 -11.53
CA SER A 69 11.94 -11.52 -12.72
C SER A 69 10.44 -11.22 -12.58
N HIS A 70 9.91 -11.24 -11.35
CA HIS A 70 8.53 -10.88 -11.09
C HIS A 70 8.32 -9.35 -11.18
N VAL A 71 9.35 -8.56 -10.89
CA VAL A 71 9.33 -7.11 -11.12
C VAL A 71 9.28 -6.83 -12.62
N ASP A 72 10.14 -7.46 -13.41
CA ASP A 72 10.15 -7.30 -14.87
C ASP A 72 8.81 -7.65 -15.49
N ALA A 73 8.24 -8.81 -15.13
CA ALA A 73 6.92 -9.23 -15.61
C ALA A 73 5.82 -8.21 -15.27
N PHE A 74 5.86 -7.61 -14.08
CA PHE A 74 4.91 -6.57 -13.70
C PHE A 74 5.10 -5.30 -14.53
N LEU A 75 6.33 -4.84 -14.72
CA LEU A 75 6.64 -3.65 -15.50
C LEU A 75 6.27 -3.84 -16.98
N SER A 76 6.54 -5.01 -17.58
CA SER A 76 6.12 -5.34 -18.94
C SER A 76 4.59 -5.33 -19.07
N HIS A 77 3.86 -5.89 -18.09
CA HIS A 77 2.41 -5.82 -18.10
C HIS A 77 1.88 -4.38 -18.01
N LEU A 78 2.51 -3.53 -17.17
CA LEU A 78 2.16 -2.12 -17.08
C LEU A 78 2.36 -1.39 -18.42
N ALA A 79 3.49 -1.66 -19.10
CA ALA A 79 3.75 -1.08 -20.40
C ALA A 79 2.68 -1.49 -21.41
N VAL A 80 2.36 -2.78 -21.55
CA VAL A 80 1.44 -3.22 -22.61
C VAL A 80 -0.02 -2.86 -22.35
N HIS A 81 -0.50 -2.91 -21.10
CA HIS A 81 -1.95 -2.92 -20.81
C HIS A 81 -2.46 -1.66 -20.09
N LYS A 82 -1.58 -0.73 -19.69
CA LYS A 82 -1.92 0.37 -18.77
C LYS A 82 -1.40 1.72 -19.24
N HIS A 83 -1.39 1.94 -20.55
CA HIS A 83 -1.20 3.25 -21.20
C HIS A 83 -2.40 4.18 -20.97
#